data_AF-A0A3Q0R3U8-F1
#
_entry.id   AF-A0A3Q0R3U8-F1
#
_cell.length_a   1.000
_cell.length_b   1.000
_cell.length_c   1.000
_cell.angle_alpha   90.00
_cell.angle_beta   90.00
_cell.angle_gamma   90.00
#
_symmetry.space_group_name_H-M   'P 1'
#
loop_
_entity.id
_entity.type
_entity.pdbx_description
1 polymer ?
#
loop_
_entity_poly.entity_id
_entity_poly.type
_entity_poly.pdbx_seq_one_letter_code
_entity_poly.pdbx_strand_id
1 'polypeptide(L)'
;MEFACSHVVCNWLKANVNVVSLGVGKLVDISQSGMETFQKPVICGKCSSALSCLSSLQKNVWQCEFCGGENSVDESLATLCIGQRAGVRSDDLYLPRQSEDDYQNLEDTLVIFCVDISGSMSVTTEQGMQDALYRALSSIKQQSPHRRVALVTFNDEVVIYGDGTSTPLTLRDWALVDYDHIWQKGVNYHIPHCIAETYHHLIQRVKLREHGATCLGPAALASVAMASRYPGSKVNIVSTGTVAREIQSVSEDNVLATGVKATLLASDGYFPYEDENNHKLVKEIGNVTKGLEITFQFAVKPDFMEMLPFQLQLSFKTRDQHRITRIITEQRPVTTCRISASRLNMAVLGVHCAQLCASLTMEGQVQEAQRQLKAQQDLLQQVSVCSLIMLVVTHFLFPYCSKWRPIQKEESIYGNWMETMTTICEDITTESQFQQALSDEAAKVVYQMKRASSVR
;
A
#
# COMPACT_ATOMS: atom_id res chain seq x y z
N MET A 1 10.54 1.27 -9.26
CA MET A 1 11.16 2.01 -8.14
C MET A 1 11.57 3.36 -8.67
N GLU A 2 11.09 4.44 -8.06
CA GLU A 2 11.35 5.81 -8.50
C GLU A 2 11.84 6.64 -7.31
N PHE A 3 12.93 7.38 -7.47
CA PHE A 3 13.48 8.21 -6.40
C PHE A 3 13.05 9.66 -6.59
N ALA A 4 12.72 10.33 -5.48
CA ALA A 4 12.44 11.76 -5.46
C ALA A 4 13.63 12.60 -5.91
N CYS A 5 14.85 12.08 -5.85
CA CYS A 5 16.03 12.75 -6.34
C CYS A 5 16.93 11.82 -7.16
N SER A 6 17.63 12.41 -8.13
CA SER A 6 18.68 11.70 -8.90
C SER A 6 19.87 11.25 -8.03
N HIS A 7 20.13 11.94 -6.91
CA HIS A 7 21.23 11.68 -5.98
C HIS A 7 20.67 11.43 -4.59
N VAL A 8 21.43 10.70 -3.78
CA VAL A 8 21.17 10.57 -2.35
C VAL A 8 21.80 11.76 -1.62
N VAL A 9 21.01 12.45 -0.81
CA VAL A 9 21.42 13.70 -0.15
C VAL A 9 21.86 13.45 1.28
N CYS A 10 23.11 13.72 1.60
CA CYS A 10 23.62 13.63 2.96
C CYS A 10 23.35 14.95 3.71
N ASN A 11 22.27 15.02 4.51
CA ASN A 11 21.99 16.03 5.55
C ASN A 11 22.30 17.52 5.23
N TRP A 12 21.42 18.20 4.49
CA TRP A 12 21.48 19.68 4.36
C TRP A 12 20.14 20.42 4.37
N LEU A 13 19.01 19.73 4.28
CA LEU A 13 17.69 20.34 4.14
C LEU A 13 16.87 20.11 5.41
N LYS A 14 16.02 21.10 5.74
CA LYS A 14 15.02 20.95 6.81
C LYS A 14 14.03 19.83 6.52
N ALA A 15 13.73 19.59 5.25
CA ALA A 15 12.94 18.46 4.77
C ALA A 15 13.85 17.38 4.18
N ASN A 16 13.58 16.12 4.51
CA ASN A 16 14.28 15.01 3.88
C ASN A 16 13.73 14.78 2.46
N VAL A 17 14.61 14.82 1.46
CA VAL A 17 14.26 14.60 0.04
C VAL A 17 14.63 13.20 -0.46
N ASN A 18 15.22 12.38 0.41
CA ASN A 18 15.58 10.99 0.12
C ASN A 18 14.35 10.11 0.29
N VAL A 19 13.50 10.14 -0.73
CA VAL A 19 12.26 9.37 -0.79
C VAL A 19 12.31 8.44 -1.99
N VAL A 20 11.87 7.21 -1.78
CA VAL A 20 11.64 6.23 -2.86
C VAL A 20 10.15 5.92 -2.95
N SER A 21 9.59 6.04 -4.15
CA SER A 21 8.23 5.63 -4.50
C SER A 21 8.25 4.27 -5.20
N LEU A 22 7.36 3.40 -4.75
CA LEU A 22 7.07 2.10 -5.33
C LEU A 22 5.64 2.13 -5.90
N GLY A 23 5.51 2.26 -7.21
CA GLY A 23 4.25 1.97 -7.91
C GLY A 23 3.98 0.47 -7.93
N VAL A 24 3.60 -0.10 -6.79
CA VAL A 24 3.46 -1.55 -6.57
C VAL A 24 2.53 -2.18 -7.61
N GLY A 25 1.43 -1.51 -7.99
CA GLY A 25 0.52 -1.99 -9.02
C GLY A 25 1.19 -2.23 -10.39
N LYS A 26 2.17 -1.41 -10.77
CA LYS A 26 2.99 -1.61 -11.98
C LYS A 26 4.07 -2.67 -11.79
N LEU A 27 4.59 -2.82 -10.57
CA LEU A 27 5.68 -3.74 -10.27
C LEU A 27 5.23 -5.21 -10.18
N VAL A 28 3.96 -5.44 -9.83
CA VAL A 28 3.36 -6.79 -9.82
C VAL A 28 2.82 -7.21 -11.20
N ASP A 29 2.73 -6.29 -12.15
CA ASP A 29 2.39 -6.60 -13.54
C ASP A 29 3.61 -7.24 -14.23
N ILE A 30 3.46 -8.53 -14.53
CA ILE A 30 4.51 -9.34 -15.15
C ILE A 30 4.59 -9.21 -16.67
N SER A 31 3.56 -8.62 -17.31
CA SER A 31 3.49 -8.49 -18.77
C SER A 31 4.56 -7.56 -19.36
N GLN A 32 5.14 -6.68 -18.53
CA GLN A 32 6.07 -5.62 -18.95
C GLN A 32 7.51 -5.83 -18.47
N SER A 33 7.84 -7.01 -17.94
CA SER A 33 9.09 -7.23 -17.20
C SER A 33 10.15 -7.96 -18.00
N GLY A 34 11.42 -7.80 -17.57
CA GLY A 34 12.60 -8.34 -18.22
C GLY A 34 12.76 -9.87 -18.07
N MET A 35 14.00 -10.32 -18.25
CA MET A 35 14.43 -11.71 -18.33
C MET A 35 13.82 -12.59 -17.22
N GLU A 36 13.10 -13.66 -17.60
CA GLU A 36 12.46 -14.60 -16.69
C GLU A 36 13.43 -15.73 -16.31
N THR A 37 13.56 -16.01 -15.01
CA THR A 37 14.40 -17.10 -14.49
C THR A 37 13.55 -18.10 -13.73
N PHE A 38 13.56 -19.37 -14.16
CA PHE A 38 12.76 -20.46 -13.56
C PHE A 38 13.41 -21.08 -12.30
N GLN A 39 14.11 -20.27 -11.51
CA GLN A 39 14.86 -20.70 -10.33
C GLN A 39 14.62 -19.73 -9.17
N LYS A 40 15.06 -20.12 -7.97
CA LYS A 40 15.06 -19.22 -6.81
C LYS A 40 16.25 -18.27 -6.89
N PRO A 41 16.11 -17.01 -6.44
CA PRO A 41 17.26 -16.10 -6.37
C PRO A 41 18.33 -16.61 -5.41
N VAL A 42 19.59 -16.31 -5.71
CA VAL A 42 20.71 -16.56 -4.79
C VAL A 42 20.69 -15.48 -3.72
N ILE A 43 20.55 -15.87 -2.46
CA ILE A 43 20.33 -14.95 -1.33
C ILE A 43 21.53 -15.00 -0.37
N CYS A 44 21.94 -13.85 0.14
CA CYS A 44 22.95 -13.71 1.17
C CYS A 44 22.46 -14.33 2.49
N GLY A 45 23.28 -15.20 3.10
CA GLY A 45 22.95 -15.89 4.34
C GLY A 45 22.84 -14.96 5.58
N LYS A 46 23.44 -13.77 5.53
CA LYS A 46 23.49 -12.82 6.67
C LYS A 46 22.34 -11.82 6.67
N CYS A 47 22.10 -11.12 5.55
CA CYS A 47 21.09 -10.06 5.50
C CYS A 47 19.90 -10.34 4.55
N SER A 48 19.95 -11.45 3.83
CA SER A 48 18.96 -11.80 2.81
C SER A 48 18.92 -10.90 1.57
N SER A 49 19.96 -10.11 1.29
CA SER A 49 20.08 -9.47 -0.03
C SER A 49 20.25 -10.53 -1.12
N ALA A 50 19.77 -10.26 -2.32
CA ALA A 50 19.97 -11.12 -3.47
C ALA A 50 21.27 -10.76 -4.19
N LEU A 51 21.91 -11.77 -4.78
CA LEU A 51 22.98 -11.60 -5.75
C LEU A 51 22.46 -10.77 -6.93
N SER A 52 23.24 -9.79 -7.37
CA SER A 52 22.79 -8.81 -8.36
C SER A 52 23.88 -8.44 -9.36
N CYS A 53 23.56 -7.54 -10.30
CA CYS A 53 24.55 -6.95 -11.21
C CYS A 53 25.59 -6.06 -10.52
N LEU A 54 25.39 -5.70 -9.24
CA LEU A 54 26.36 -4.95 -8.44
C LEU A 54 27.36 -5.86 -7.72
N SER A 55 27.06 -7.16 -7.63
CA SER A 55 27.87 -8.12 -6.89
C SER A 55 29.15 -8.47 -7.63
N SER A 56 30.26 -8.44 -6.91
CA SER A 56 31.58 -8.84 -7.45
C SER A 56 31.89 -10.29 -7.07
N LEU A 57 32.09 -11.14 -8.08
CA LEU A 57 32.41 -12.56 -7.90
C LEU A 57 33.92 -12.79 -8.00
N GLN A 58 34.49 -13.46 -7.00
CA GLN A 58 35.88 -13.94 -7.03
C GLN A 58 35.91 -15.40 -6.54
N LYS A 59 36.36 -16.33 -7.40
CA LYS A 59 36.54 -17.77 -7.05
C LYS A 59 35.30 -18.40 -6.38
N ASN A 60 34.11 -18.22 -6.96
CA ASN A 60 32.83 -18.75 -6.42
C ASN A 60 32.41 -18.17 -5.07
N VAL A 61 33.03 -17.08 -4.64
CA VAL A 61 32.62 -16.31 -3.46
C VAL A 61 32.26 -14.90 -3.90
N TRP A 62 31.15 -14.38 -3.39
CA TRP A 62 30.77 -12.99 -3.57
C TRP A 62 30.61 -12.32 -2.20
N GLN A 63 31.10 -11.08 -2.11
CA GLN A 63 30.90 -10.24 -0.95
C GLN A 63 29.63 -9.43 -1.15
N CYS A 64 28.70 -9.54 -0.19
CA CYS A 64 27.43 -8.83 -0.23
C CYS A 64 27.64 -7.31 -0.12
N GLU A 65 27.21 -6.55 -1.13
CA GLU A 65 27.29 -5.08 -1.15
C GLU A 65 26.47 -4.34 -0.07
N PHE A 66 25.58 -5.05 0.64
CA PHE A 66 24.72 -4.48 1.68
C PHE A 66 25.22 -4.69 3.11
N CYS A 67 25.84 -5.84 3.41
CA CYS A 67 26.25 -6.19 4.78
C CYS A 67 27.71 -6.63 4.91
N GLY A 68 28.45 -6.66 3.80
CA GLY A 68 29.86 -7.08 3.73
C GLY A 68 30.10 -8.58 3.96
N GLY A 69 29.06 -9.39 4.16
CA GLY A 69 29.18 -10.82 4.40
C GLY A 69 29.61 -11.58 3.15
N GLU A 70 30.48 -12.58 3.31
CA GLU A 70 30.92 -13.48 2.25
C GLU A 70 29.90 -14.60 2.03
N ASN A 71 29.64 -14.94 0.77
CA ASN A 71 28.68 -15.98 0.40
C ASN A 71 29.26 -16.82 -0.74
N SER A 72 29.12 -18.14 -0.66
CA SER A 72 29.49 -19.06 -1.74
C SER A 72 28.35 -19.19 -2.75
N VAL A 73 28.68 -19.28 -4.04
CA VAL A 73 27.71 -19.47 -5.12
C VAL A 73 28.29 -20.40 -6.18
N ASP A 74 27.42 -21.24 -6.76
CA ASP A 74 27.80 -22.08 -7.89
C ASP A 74 28.09 -21.20 -9.13
N GLU A 75 29.16 -21.50 -9.85
CA GLU A 75 29.65 -20.71 -10.99
C GLU A 75 28.60 -20.59 -12.11
N SER A 76 27.77 -21.63 -12.30
CA SER A 76 26.70 -21.64 -13.30
C SER A 76 25.57 -20.66 -12.94
N LEU A 77 25.20 -20.60 -11.65
CA LEU A 77 24.20 -19.66 -11.12
C LEU A 77 24.73 -18.23 -11.09
N ALA A 78 26.01 -18.05 -10.74
CA ALA A 78 26.62 -16.74 -10.73
C ALA A 78 26.69 -16.13 -12.14
N THR A 79 26.99 -16.94 -13.16
CA THR A 79 27.02 -16.49 -14.56
C THR A 79 25.62 -16.11 -15.06
N LEU A 80 24.56 -16.78 -14.59
CA LEU A 80 23.17 -16.40 -14.89
C LEU A 80 22.76 -15.07 -14.24
N CYS A 81 23.13 -14.85 -12.98
CA CYS A 81 22.75 -13.66 -12.22
C CYS A 81 23.63 -12.42 -12.54
N ILE A 82 24.92 -12.61 -12.88
CA ILE A 82 25.91 -11.54 -13.09
C ILE A 82 26.30 -11.39 -14.57
N GLY A 83 26.41 -12.50 -15.29
CA GLY A 83 27.24 -12.65 -16.51
C GLY A 83 26.77 -11.98 -17.80
N GLN A 84 25.64 -11.26 -17.81
CA GLN A 84 25.23 -10.43 -18.97
C GLN A 84 25.13 -8.94 -18.66
N ARG A 85 25.40 -8.50 -17.42
CA ARG A 85 25.07 -7.14 -16.96
C ARG A 85 26.16 -6.56 -16.07
N ALA A 86 27.20 -5.99 -16.67
CA ALA A 86 27.92 -4.90 -16.01
C ALA A 86 27.00 -3.67 -16.09
N GLY A 87 26.27 -3.36 -15.02
CA GLY A 87 25.18 -2.39 -15.10
C GLY A 87 24.85 -1.70 -13.78
N VAL A 88 24.51 -0.41 -13.89
CA VAL A 88 24.05 0.46 -12.79
C VAL A 88 22.71 -0.02 -12.20
N ARG A 89 21.94 -0.85 -12.94
CA ARG A 89 20.60 -1.31 -12.58
C ARG A 89 20.27 -2.69 -13.16
N SER A 90 19.57 -3.53 -12.41
CA SER A 90 18.90 -4.76 -12.87
C SER A 90 17.43 -4.81 -12.45
N ASP A 91 16.63 -5.59 -13.18
CA ASP A 91 15.22 -5.88 -12.90
C ASP A 91 14.95 -7.34 -13.32
N ASP A 92 14.96 -8.23 -12.33
CA ASP A 92 14.99 -9.67 -12.51
C ASP A 92 13.72 -10.32 -11.96
N LEU A 93 13.10 -11.19 -12.76
CA LEU A 93 11.94 -11.97 -12.35
C LEU A 93 12.33 -13.42 -12.09
N TYR A 94 11.97 -13.91 -10.92
CA TYR A 94 12.16 -15.28 -10.49
C TYR A 94 10.80 -15.97 -10.34
N LEU A 95 10.61 -17.03 -11.12
CA LEU A 95 9.45 -17.91 -11.08
C LEU A 95 9.91 -19.27 -10.57
N PRO A 96 9.70 -19.62 -9.29
CA PRO A 96 9.95 -20.97 -8.81
C PRO A 96 9.14 -21.96 -9.64
N ARG A 97 9.73 -23.11 -9.99
CA ARG A 97 8.97 -24.22 -10.58
C ARG A 97 7.78 -24.54 -9.66
N GLN A 98 6.58 -24.54 -10.23
CA GLN A 98 5.35 -24.80 -9.48
C GLN A 98 5.46 -26.12 -8.72
N SER A 99 5.14 -26.10 -7.43
CA SER A 99 4.75 -27.33 -6.74
C SER A 99 3.25 -27.53 -6.96
N GLU A 100 2.76 -28.78 -7.07
CA GLU A 100 1.31 -29.03 -7.20
C GLU A 100 0.52 -28.53 -5.97
N ASP A 101 1.20 -28.34 -4.84
CA ASP A 101 0.62 -27.85 -3.58
C ASP A 101 0.36 -26.32 -3.56
N ASP A 102 0.85 -25.56 -4.54
CA ASP A 102 0.72 -24.09 -4.58
C ASP A 102 -0.57 -23.59 -5.27
N TYR A 103 -1.37 -24.48 -5.88
CA TYR A 103 -2.59 -24.12 -6.61
C TYR A 103 -3.76 -23.83 -5.64
N GLN A 104 -4.07 -22.55 -5.44
CA GLN A 104 -5.26 -22.10 -4.71
C GLN A 104 -6.29 -21.54 -5.70
N ASN A 105 -7.48 -22.13 -5.82
CA ASN A 105 -8.48 -21.62 -6.76
C ASN A 105 -8.80 -20.14 -6.44
N LEU A 106 -8.59 -19.21 -7.39
CA LEU A 106 -8.94 -17.78 -7.23
C LEU A 106 -10.41 -17.57 -6.88
N GLU A 107 -11.27 -18.51 -7.27
CA GLU A 107 -12.70 -18.51 -6.94
C GLU A 107 -12.95 -18.81 -5.45
N ASP A 108 -11.96 -19.35 -4.74
CA ASP A 108 -11.97 -19.60 -3.29
C ASP A 108 -11.81 -18.32 -2.46
N THR A 109 -11.50 -17.20 -3.11
CA THR A 109 -11.50 -15.86 -2.53
C THR A 109 -12.89 -15.47 -1.99
N LEU A 110 -12.92 -14.84 -0.81
CA LEU A 110 -14.15 -14.43 -0.15
C LEU A 110 -14.38 -12.92 -0.26
N VAL A 111 -15.58 -12.55 -0.71
CA VAL A 111 -16.09 -11.17 -0.64
C VAL A 111 -17.08 -11.07 0.50
N ILE A 112 -16.80 -10.20 1.47
CA ILE A 112 -17.66 -10.00 2.64
C ILE A 112 -18.34 -8.64 2.54
N PHE A 113 -19.66 -8.64 2.57
CA PHE A 113 -20.47 -7.44 2.74
C PHE A 113 -20.77 -7.26 4.23
N CYS A 114 -20.13 -6.25 4.84
CA CYS A 114 -20.37 -5.86 6.23
C CYS A 114 -21.30 -4.65 6.23
N VAL A 115 -22.60 -4.89 6.40
CA VAL A 115 -23.67 -3.92 6.14
C VAL A 115 -24.14 -3.25 7.42
N ASP A 116 -24.12 -1.93 7.43
CA ASP A 116 -24.66 -1.11 8.51
C ASP A 116 -26.19 -1.10 8.45
N ILE A 117 -26.83 -1.52 9.54
CA ILE A 117 -28.28 -1.47 9.73
C ILE A 117 -28.65 -0.66 11.00
N SER A 118 -27.77 0.22 11.44
CA SER A 118 -27.99 1.08 12.61
C SER A 118 -28.96 2.23 12.34
N GLY A 119 -29.68 2.66 13.38
CA GLY A 119 -30.73 3.68 13.25
C GLY A 119 -30.23 5.10 12.94
N SER A 120 -28.92 5.35 13.01
CA SER A 120 -28.30 6.63 12.64
C SER A 120 -28.30 6.90 11.13
N MET A 121 -28.73 5.95 10.30
CA MET A 121 -28.71 5.99 8.83
C MET A 121 -30.00 6.50 8.18
N SER A 122 -30.87 7.20 8.94
CA SER A 122 -32.29 7.51 8.67
C SER A 122 -32.64 8.36 7.43
N VAL A 123 -31.73 8.55 6.48
CA VAL A 123 -31.91 9.41 5.29
C VAL A 123 -32.27 8.61 4.03
N THR A 124 -32.05 7.30 4.02
CA THR A 124 -32.38 6.38 2.91
C THR A 124 -33.37 5.32 3.37
N THR A 125 -34.32 4.96 2.50
CA THR A 125 -35.27 3.89 2.82
C THR A 125 -34.57 2.53 2.86
N GLU A 126 -34.92 1.68 3.83
CA GLU A 126 -34.43 0.29 3.98
C GLU A 126 -34.44 -0.48 2.64
N GLN A 127 -35.47 -0.21 1.82
CA GLN A 127 -35.65 -0.73 0.48
C GLN A 127 -34.47 -0.41 -0.47
N GLY A 128 -33.93 0.81 -0.40
CA GLY A 128 -32.81 1.23 -1.25
C GLY A 128 -31.53 0.46 -0.97
N MET A 129 -31.25 0.16 0.31
CA MET A 129 -30.10 -0.65 0.70
C MET A 129 -30.24 -2.10 0.27
N GLN A 130 -31.44 -2.68 0.45
CA GLN A 130 -31.74 -4.03 -0.03
C GLN A 130 -31.59 -4.13 -1.56
N ASP A 131 -32.19 -3.19 -2.30
CA ASP A 131 -32.11 -3.14 -3.77
C ASP A 131 -30.69 -3.02 -4.28
N ALA A 132 -29.85 -2.29 -3.54
CA ALA A 132 -28.45 -2.14 -3.87
C ALA A 132 -27.70 -3.46 -3.62
N LEU A 133 -27.86 -4.08 -2.45
CA LEU A 133 -27.25 -5.38 -2.17
C LEU A 133 -27.71 -6.48 -3.15
N TYR A 134 -28.99 -6.47 -3.54
CA TYR A 134 -29.52 -7.36 -4.59
C TYR A 134 -28.79 -7.20 -5.92
N ARG A 135 -28.59 -5.95 -6.36
CA ARG A 135 -27.83 -5.64 -7.58
C ARG A 135 -26.38 -6.09 -7.48
N ALA A 136 -25.75 -5.90 -6.33
CA ALA A 136 -24.38 -6.33 -6.06
C ALA A 136 -24.21 -7.84 -6.20
N LEU A 137 -25.04 -8.60 -5.46
CA LEU A 137 -25.02 -10.06 -5.47
C LEU A 137 -25.34 -10.61 -6.87
N SER A 138 -26.26 -9.98 -7.59
CA SER A 138 -26.59 -10.34 -8.97
C SER A 138 -25.42 -10.10 -9.92
N SER A 139 -24.72 -8.96 -9.78
CA SER A 139 -23.54 -8.65 -10.60
C SER A 139 -22.42 -9.66 -10.39
N ILE A 140 -22.10 -9.98 -9.13
CA ILE A 140 -21.06 -10.97 -8.79
C ILE A 140 -21.44 -12.36 -9.32
N LYS A 141 -22.70 -12.77 -9.17
CA LYS A 141 -23.18 -14.06 -9.71
C LYS A 141 -22.97 -14.16 -11.23
N GLN A 142 -23.17 -13.07 -11.96
CA GLN A 142 -23.00 -13.05 -13.43
C GLN A 142 -21.53 -13.01 -13.84
N GLN A 143 -20.70 -12.22 -13.17
CA GLN A 143 -19.31 -11.99 -13.55
C GLN A 143 -18.34 -13.04 -12.98
N SER A 144 -18.66 -13.62 -11.82
CA SER A 144 -17.81 -14.56 -11.08
C SER A 144 -18.66 -15.54 -10.28
N PRO A 145 -19.38 -16.46 -10.94
CA PRO A 145 -20.36 -17.36 -10.32
C PRO A 145 -19.79 -18.25 -9.22
N HIS A 146 -18.51 -18.61 -9.32
CA HIS A 146 -17.83 -19.46 -8.36
C HIS A 146 -17.20 -18.70 -7.18
N ARG A 147 -17.28 -17.37 -7.15
CA ARG A 147 -16.76 -16.56 -6.03
C ARG A 147 -17.56 -16.82 -4.75
N ARG A 148 -16.88 -16.91 -3.61
CA ARG A 148 -17.54 -16.96 -2.29
C ARG A 148 -17.99 -15.57 -1.86
N VAL A 149 -19.20 -15.49 -1.33
CA VAL A 149 -19.76 -14.24 -0.79
C VAL A 149 -20.31 -14.50 0.60
N ALA A 150 -20.00 -13.60 1.55
CA ALA A 150 -20.57 -13.61 2.89
C ALA A 150 -21.25 -12.30 3.23
N LEU A 151 -22.30 -12.39 4.04
CA LEU A 151 -23.04 -11.26 4.59
C LEU A 151 -22.84 -11.18 6.12
N VAL A 152 -22.49 -9.99 6.59
CA VAL A 152 -22.50 -9.57 7.99
C VAL A 152 -23.36 -8.32 8.09
N THR A 153 -24.18 -8.22 9.12
CA THR A 153 -24.89 -6.97 9.43
C THR A 153 -24.50 -6.49 10.81
N PHE A 154 -24.54 -5.18 11.02
CA PHE A 154 -24.25 -4.63 12.34
C PHE A 154 -25.13 -3.43 12.69
N ASN A 155 -25.44 -3.36 13.98
CA ASN A 155 -26.08 -2.25 14.67
C ASN A 155 -25.68 -2.26 16.15
N ASP A 156 -26.59 -2.45 17.10
CA ASP A 156 -26.25 -2.73 18.50
C ASP A 156 -25.80 -4.18 18.71
N GLU A 157 -25.88 -5.01 17.67
CA GLU A 157 -25.37 -6.37 17.59
C GLU A 157 -24.64 -6.62 16.26
N VAL A 158 -23.80 -7.67 16.22
CA VAL A 158 -23.20 -8.17 14.97
C VAL A 158 -23.86 -9.50 14.62
N VAL A 159 -24.39 -9.61 13.40
CA VAL A 159 -24.96 -10.86 12.88
C VAL A 159 -24.16 -11.34 11.69
N ILE A 160 -23.56 -12.52 11.81
CA ILE A 160 -22.83 -13.21 10.75
C ILE A 160 -23.79 -14.19 10.07
N TYR A 161 -24.16 -13.92 8.82
CA TYR A 161 -24.96 -14.84 8.00
C TYR A 161 -24.08 -15.79 7.18
N GLY A 162 -22.83 -15.40 6.90
CA GLY A 162 -21.95 -16.12 5.98
C GLY A 162 -22.56 -16.18 4.58
N ASP A 163 -22.53 -17.36 3.95
CA ASP A 163 -23.18 -17.62 2.65
C ASP A 163 -24.72 -17.78 2.74
N GLY A 164 -25.32 -17.59 3.93
CA GLY A 164 -26.76 -17.69 4.14
C GLY A 164 -27.30 -19.12 4.26
N THR A 165 -26.48 -20.15 4.06
CA THR A 165 -26.90 -21.56 4.19
C THR A 165 -26.97 -22.01 5.64
N SER A 166 -26.06 -21.50 6.47
CA SER A 166 -25.97 -21.82 7.89
C SER A 166 -26.90 -20.96 8.75
N THR A 167 -27.11 -21.38 9.99
CA THR A 167 -27.79 -20.58 11.02
C THR A 167 -26.95 -19.34 11.35
N PRO A 168 -27.51 -18.12 11.29
CA PRO A 168 -26.77 -16.90 11.62
C PRO A 168 -26.20 -16.94 13.03
N LEU A 169 -24.98 -16.45 13.19
CA LEU A 169 -24.37 -16.22 14.49
C LEU A 169 -24.56 -14.77 14.90
N THR A 170 -25.16 -14.55 16.07
CA THR A 170 -25.37 -13.21 16.63
C THR A 170 -24.46 -12.98 17.83
N LEU A 171 -23.74 -11.86 17.82
CA LEU A 171 -22.88 -11.38 18.90
C LEU A 171 -23.53 -10.13 19.53
N ARG A 172 -23.75 -10.16 20.85
CA ARG A 172 -24.40 -9.07 21.62
C ARG A 172 -23.68 -8.84 22.94
N ASP A 173 -23.92 -7.68 23.55
CA ASP A 173 -23.47 -7.35 24.90
C ASP A 173 -21.96 -7.56 25.10
N TRP A 174 -21.59 -8.41 26.07
CA TRP A 174 -20.19 -8.73 26.39
C TRP A 174 -19.43 -9.34 25.20
N ALA A 175 -20.11 -10.03 24.28
CA ALA A 175 -19.46 -10.67 23.14
C ALA A 175 -18.96 -9.65 22.11
N LEU A 176 -19.45 -8.40 22.15
CA LEU A 176 -18.99 -7.32 21.28
C LEU A 176 -17.70 -6.67 21.77
N VAL A 177 -17.34 -6.84 23.04
CA VAL A 177 -16.13 -6.22 23.62
C VAL A 177 -14.96 -7.21 23.78
N ASP A 178 -15.20 -8.50 23.53
CA ASP A 178 -14.19 -9.56 23.63
C ASP A 178 -13.55 -9.84 22.26
N TYR A 179 -12.35 -9.30 22.05
CA TYR A 179 -11.58 -9.46 20.80
C TYR A 179 -11.35 -10.93 20.44
N ASP A 180 -10.89 -11.74 21.39
CA ASP A 180 -10.52 -13.13 21.16
C ASP A 180 -11.77 -13.96 20.83
N HIS A 181 -12.88 -13.67 21.51
CA HIS A 181 -14.17 -14.30 21.21
C HIS A 181 -14.62 -14.00 19.78
N ILE A 182 -14.62 -12.73 19.37
CA ILE A 182 -15.04 -12.32 18.02
C ILE A 182 -14.14 -12.98 16.97
N TRP A 183 -12.82 -12.96 17.17
CA TRP A 183 -11.86 -13.54 16.25
C TRP A 183 -12.06 -15.04 16.08
N GLN A 184 -12.16 -15.79 17.20
CA GLN A 184 -12.40 -17.24 17.16
C GLN A 184 -13.72 -17.60 16.49
N LYS A 185 -14.79 -16.84 16.74
CA LYS A 185 -16.08 -17.05 16.09
C LYS A 185 -16.04 -16.76 14.60
N GLY A 186 -15.37 -15.69 14.18
CA GLY A 186 -15.21 -15.32 12.77
C GLY A 186 -14.40 -16.35 11.99
N VAL A 187 -13.22 -16.74 12.48
CA VAL A 187 -12.38 -17.76 11.81
C VAL A 187 -13.12 -19.10 11.71
N ASN A 188 -13.79 -19.55 12.77
CA ASN A 188 -14.47 -20.84 12.76
C ASN A 188 -15.78 -20.85 11.96
N TYR A 189 -16.27 -19.71 11.49
CA TYR A 189 -17.48 -19.65 10.67
C TYR A 189 -17.20 -20.23 9.29
N HIS A 190 -17.94 -21.28 8.92
CA HIS A 190 -17.70 -22.02 7.68
C HIS A 190 -18.47 -21.40 6.51
N ILE A 191 -17.77 -21.17 5.38
CA ILE A 191 -18.35 -20.57 4.17
C ILE A 191 -18.00 -21.49 2.97
N PRO A 192 -18.69 -22.63 2.83
CA PRO A 192 -18.29 -23.70 1.92
C PRO A 192 -18.79 -23.55 0.49
N HIS A 193 -19.76 -22.67 0.21
CA HIS A 193 -20.38 -22.58 -1.11
C HIS A 193 -20.06 -21.28 -1.86
N CYS A 194 -20.24 -21.30 -3.18
CA CYS A 194 -20.09 -20.14 -4.04
C CYS A 194 -21.41 -19.36 -4.20
N ILE A 195 -21.35 -18.16 -4.78
CA ILE A 195 -22.55 -17.33 -4.99
C ILE A 195 -23.55 -17.97 -5.95
N ALA A 196 -23.11 -18.76 -6.93
CA ALA A 196 -24.00 -19.47 -7.83
C ALA A 196 -24.97 -20.40 -7.08
N GLU A 197 -24.49 -21.05 -6.02
CA GLU A 197 -25.25 -21.97 -5.16
C GLU A 197 -26.07 -21.22 -4.11
N THR A 198 -25.54 -20.12 -3.58
CA THR A 198 -26.09 -19.47 -2.36
C THR A 198 -26.88 -18.20 -2.59
N TYR A 199 -26.93 -17.70 -3.83
CA TYR A 199 -27.62 -16.46 -4.18
C TYR A 199 -29.03 -16.34 -3.58
N HIS A 200 -29.86 -17.38 -3.74
CA HIS A 200 -31.23 -17.36 -3.23
C HIS A 200 -31.30 -17.37 -1.69
N HIS A 201 -30.37 -18.07 -1.04
CA HIS A 201 -30.27 -18.08 0.43
C HIS A 201 -29.88 -16.71 0.97
N LEU A 202 -28.88 -16.07 0.36
CA LEU A 202 -28.47 -14.71 0.72
C LEU A 202 -29.61 -13.71 0.52
N ILE A 203 -30.28 -13.70 -0.63
CA ILE A 203 -31.40 -12.79 -0.93
C ILE A 203 -32.50 -12.92 0.13
N GLN A 204 -32.83 -14.13 0.56
CA GLN A 204 -33.85 -14.34 1.59
C GLN A 204 -33.44 -13.78 2.97
N ARG A 205 -32.15 -13.76 3.28
CA ARG A 205 -31.58 -13.22 4.52
C ARG A 205 -31.42 -11.70 4.49
N VAL A 206 -31.43 -11.06 3.33
CA VAL A 206 -31.41 -9.59 3.12
C VAL A 206 -32.78 -8.97 3.46
N LYS A 207 -33.35 -9.31 4.61
CA LYS A 207 -34.53 -8.66 5.19
C LYS A 207 -34.06 -7.76 6.32
N LEU A 208 -33.36 -6.69 5.94
CA LEU A 208 -32.71 -5.76 6.85
C LEU A 208 -33.77 -4.85 7.47
N ARG A 209 -33.64 -4.61 8.77
CA ARG A 209 -34.46 -3.65 9.52
C ARG A 209 -33.52 -2.74 10.29
N GLU A 210 -33.75 -1.44 10.19
CA GLU A 210 -32.91 -0.47 10.88
C GLU A 210 -33.30 -0.38 12.35
N HIS A 211 -32.34 -0.60 13.25
CA HIS A 211 -32.50 -0.34 14.68
C HIS A 211 -31.14 -0.25 15.36
N GLY A 212 -31.12 0.27 16.59
CA GLY A 212 -29.94 0.19 17.46
C GLY A 212 -28.85 1.21 17.17
N ALA A 213 -27.84 1.20 18.04
CA ALA A 213 -26.61 1.97 17.90
C ALA A 213 -25.70 1.37 16.82
N THR A 214 -24.49 1.88 16.62
CA THR A 214 -23.56 1.40 15.59
C THR A 214 -22.38 0.65 16.24
N CYS A 215 -22.20 -0.64 15.94
CA CYS A 215 -21.07 -1.46 16.42
C CYS A 215 -20.07 -1.82 15.30
N LEU A 216 -19.60 -0.82 14.55
CA LEU A 216 -18.72 -1.03 13.40
C LEU A 216 -17.43 -1.80 13.74
N GLY A 217 -16.78 -1.48 14.87
CA GLY A 217 -15.51 -2.11 15.27
C GLY A 217 -15.61 -3.65 15.38
N PRO A 218 -16.51 -4.18 16.21
CA PRO A 218 -16.75 -5.62 16.33
C PRO A 218 -17.14 -6.28 14.98
N ALA A 219 -17.96 -5.61 14.17
CA ALA A 219 -18.40 -6.12 12.88
C ALA A 219 -17.26 -6.25 11.86
N ALA A 220 -16.39 -5.22 11.81
CA ALA A 220 -15.20 -5.22 10.98
C ALA A 220 -14.23 -6.32 11.43
N LEU A 221 -14.04 -6.49 12.75
CA LEU A 221 -13.19 -7.55 13.30
C LEU A 221 -13.70 -8.95 12.91
N ALA A 222 -15.00 -9.22 13.08
CA ALA A 222 -15.61 -10.49 12.68
C ALA A 222 -15.44 -10.75 11.17
N SER A 223 -15.63 -9.70 10.35
CA SER A 223 -15.46 -9.78 8.91
C SER A 223 -14.02 -10.08 8.51
N VAL A 224 -13.05 -9.39 9.10
CA VAL A 224 -11.62 -9.64 8.85
C VAL A 224 -11.21 -11.05 9.30
N ALA A 225 -11.72 -11.51 10.44
CA ALA A 225 -11.47 -12.86 10.93
C ALA A 225 -11.99 -13.95 9.98
N MET A 226 -13.15 -13.74 9.35
CA MET A 226 -13.65 -14.64 8.29
C MET A 226 -12.79 -14.56 7.02
N ALA A 227 -12.41 -13.35 6.60
CA ALA A 227 -11.61 -13.12 5.40
C ALA A 227 -10.20 -13.70 5.51
N SER A 228 -9.61 -13.76 6.71
CA SER A 228 -8.23 -14.23 6.94
C SER A 228 -8.01 -15.68 6.51
N ARG A 229 -9.07 -16.49 6.46
CA ARG A 229 -9.03 -17.89 6.00
C ARG A 229 -8.83 -18.04 4.51
N TYR A 230 -9.17 -17.01 3.74
CA TYR A 230 -9.21 -17.05 2.29
C TYR A 230 -8.29 -15.95 1.76
N PRO A 231 -7.03 -16.25 1.38
CA PRO A 231 -6.11 -15.27 0.84
C PRO A 231 -6.71 -14.53 -0.36
N GLY A 232 -6.47 -13.21 -0.47
CA GLY A 232 -7.06 -12.40 -1.55
C GLY A 232 -8.51 -11.95 -1.31
N SER A 233 -9.07 -12.23 -0.13
CA SER A 233 -10.41 -11.78 0.26
C SER A 233 -10.52 -10.26 0.41
N LYS A 234 -11.76 -9.76 0.33
CA LYS A 234 -12.11 -8.35 0.47
C LYS A 234 -13.26 -8.20 1.47
N VAL A 235 -13.12 -7.26 2.40
CA VAL A 235 -14.19 -6.81 3.28
C VAL A 235 -14.68 -5.46 2.79
N ASN A 236 -15.95 -5.38 2.43
CA ASN A 236 -16.60 -4.15 2.01
C ASN A 236 -17.56 -3.72 3.11
N ILE A 237 -17.22 -2.64 3.81
CA ILE A 237 -18.09 -2.01 4.80
C ILE A 237 -19.08 -1.14 4.02
N VAL A 238 -20.35 -1.49 4.12
CA VAL A 238 -21.42 -0.88 3.35
C VAL A 238 -22.32 -0.10 4.28
N SER A 239 -22.45 1.19 3.99
CA SER A 239 -23.40 2.08 4.64
C SER A 239 -24.35 2.62 3.59
N THR A 240 -25.51 3.11 4.01
CA THR A 240 -26.57 3.53 3.08
C THR A 240 -26.13 4.61 2.09
N GLY A 241 -25.30 5.57 2.52
CA GLY A 241 -24.75 6.62 1.67
C GLY A 241 -23.62 6.18 0.72
N THR A 242 -23.01 5.00 0.94
CA THR A 242 -21.86 4.52 0.17
C THR A 242 -22.21 3.31 -0.71
N VAL A 243 -23.38 2.72 -0.52
CA VAL A 243 -23.79 1.45 -1.13
C VAL A 243 -23.56 1.40 -2.64
N ALA A 244 -23.98 2.43 -3.39
CA ALA A 244 -23.83 2.44 -4.85
C ALA A 244 -22.37 2.38 -5.30
N ARG A 245 -21.47 3.07 -4.58
CA ARG A 245 -20.04 3.11 -4.89
C ARG A 245 -19.35 1.80 -4.48
N GLU A 246 -19.67 1.28 -3.30
CA GLU A 246 -19.07 0.03 -2.82
C GLU A 246 -19.50 -1.17 -3.68
N ILE A 247 -20.71 -1.14 -4.24
CA ILE A 247 -21.17 -2.18 -5.17
C ILE A 247 -20.41 -2.13 -6.49
N GLN A 248 -20.15 -0.93 -7.00
CA GLN A 248 -19.32 -0.75 -8.19
C GLN A 248 -17.89 -1.24 -7.93
N SER A 249 -17.32 -0.95 -6.75
CA SER A 249 -15.97 -1.39 -6.37
C SER A 249 -15.86 -2.91 -6.20
N VAL A 250 -16.93 -3.60 -5.76
CA VAL A 250 -16.95 -5.07 -5.65
C VAL A 250 -16.96 -5.74 -7.03
N SER A 251 -17.68 -5.15 -8.00
CA SER A 251 -17.79 -5.68 -9.36
C SER A 251 -16.47 -5.56 -10.13
N GLU A 252 -15.67 -4.54 -9.82
CA GLU A 252 -14.35 -4.37 -10.40
C GLU A 252 -13.33 -5.21 -9.61
N ASP A 253 -13.16 -6.49 -9.94
CA ASP A 253 -12.06 -7.28 -9.38
C ASP A 253 -10.71 -6.75 -9.88
N ASN A 254 -10.24 -5.68 -9.22
CA ASN A 254 -9.05 -4.91 -9.58
C ASN A 254 -7.78 -5.40 -8.87
N VAL A 255 -7.84 -6.52 -8.13
CA VAL A 255 -6.67 -7.07 -7.45
C VAL A 255 -5.77 -7.73 -8.47
N LEU A 256 -4.56 -7.21 -8.63
CA LEU A 256 -3.55 -7.72 -9.57
C LEU A 256 -2.71 -8.82 -8.93
N ALA A 257 -2.43 -8.69 -7.64
CA ALA A 257 -1.62 -9.64 -6.89
C ALA A 257 -2.04 -9.68 -5.41
N THR A 258 -1.77 -10.80 -4.76
CA THR A 258 -2.09 -11.04 -3.35
C THR A 258 -0.84 -11.44 -2.56
N GLY A 259 -0.91 -11.31 -1.23
CA GLY A 259 0.21 -11.64 -0.34
C GLY A 259 1.49 -10.89 -0.69
N VAL A 260 1.35 -9.64 -1.16
CA VAL A 260 2.48 -8.87 -1.63
C VAL A 260 3.32 -8.41 -0.45
N LYS A 261 4.60 -8.70 -0.51
CA LYS A 261 5.63 -8.33 0.46
C LYS A 261 6.74 -7.58 -0.25
N ALA A 262 7.03 -6.36 0.19
CA ALA A 262 8.16 -5.58 -0.27
C ALA A 262 9.29 -5.65 0.77
N THR A 263 10.50 -5.97 0.35
CA THR A 263 11.71 -5.87 1.15
C THR A 263 12.65 -4.89 0.46
N LEU A 264 12.93 -3.77 1.10
CA LEU A 264 13.85 -2.76 0.59
C LEU A 264 15.15 -2.85 1.38
N LEU A 265 16.28 -2.97 0.67
CA LEU A 265 17.60 -2.90 1.26
C LEU A 265 18.31 -1.65 0.74
N ALA A 266 18.93 -0.92 1.66
CA ALA A 266 19.77 0.22 1.36
C ALA A 266 21.03 0.06 2.19
N SER A 267 22.17 -0.22 1.55
CA SER A 267 23.42 -0.37 2.28
C SER A 267 23.64 0.90 3.08
N ASP A 268 23.93 0.76 4.38
CA ASP A 268 24.35 1.89 5.21
C ASP A 268 23.34 3.07 5.37
N GLY A 269 22.18 2.94 4.74
CA GLY A 269 21.00 3.76 4.96
C GLY A 269 20.16 3.23 6.13
N TYR A 270 19.25 4.06 6.60
CA TYR A 270 18.22 3.70 7.57
C TYR A 270 16.89 4.36 7.19
N PHE A 271 15.79 3.84 7.72
CA PHE A 271 14.43 4.28 7.43
C PHE A 271 13.86 5.00 8.67
N PRO A 272 13.84 6.35 8.71
CA PRO A 272 13.61 7.10 9.95
C PRO A 272 12.24 6.88 10.62
N TYR A 273 11.25 6.42 9.85
CA TYR A 273 9.87 6.22 10.30
C TYR A 273 9.45 4.75 10.32
N GLU A 274 10.41 3.83 10.26
CA GLU A 274 10.11 2.41 10.31
C GLU A 274 10.88 1.79 11.50
N ASP A 275 10.27 0.83 12.18
CA ASP A 275 10.81 0.25 13.43
C ASP A 275 12.12 -0.55 13.23
N GLU A 276 12.49 -0.84 11.97
CA GLU A 276 13.69 -1.61 11.63
C GLU A 276 14.94 -0.71 11.56
N ASN A 277 15.74 -0.70 12.63
CA ASN A 277 17.03 0.01 12.74
C ASN A 277 18.18 -0.57 11.87
N ASN A 278 17.86 -1.25 10.77
CA ASN A 278 18.85 -1.93 9.94
C ASN A 278 18.80 -1.45 8.48
N HIS A 279 19.78 -1.87 7.68
CA HIS A 279 19.89 -1.63 6.24
C HIS A 279 18.79 -2.34 5.40
N LYS A 280 17.72 -2.80 6.05
CA LYS A 280 16.63 -3.61 5.49
C LYS A 280 15.33 -3.11 6.11
N LEU A 281 14.32 -2.98 5.26
CA LEU A 281 12.95 -2.66 5.60
C LEU A 281 12.03 -3.70 4.99
N VAL A 282 11.16 -4.30 5.79
CA VAL A 282 10.13 -5.25 5.33
C VAL A 282 8.73 -4.65 5.51
N LYS A 283 7.95 -4.60 4.42
CA LYS A 283 6.55 -4.17 4.43
C LYS A 283 5.64 -5.25 3.85
N GLU A 284 4.68 -5.70 4.66
CA GLU A 284 3.58 -6.56 4.22
C GLU A 284 2.45 -5.67 3.64
N ILE A 285 2.23 -5.75 2.33
CA ILE A 285 1.31 -4.88 1.59
C ILE A 285 -0.07 -5.56 1.42
N GLY A 286 -0.10 -6.88 1.27
CA GLY A 286 -1.34 -7.64 1.10
C GLY A 286 -1.86 -7.60 -0.34
N ASN A 287 -3.10 -7.16 -0.54
CA ASN A 287 -3.73 -7.14 -1.86
C ASN A 287 -3.37 -5.87 -2.62
N VAL A 288 -2.87 -6.01 -3.86
CA VAL A 288 -2.41 -4.90 -4.69
C VAL A 288 -3.38 -4.66 -5.84
N THR A 289 -3.74 -3.39 -6.06
CA THR A 289 -4.50 -2.93 -7.22
C THR A 289 -3.61 -2.07 -8.13
N LYS A 290 -4.07 -1.80 -9.36
CA LYS A 290 -3.30 -1.06 -10.38
C LYS A 290 -2.77 0.30 -9.91
N GLY A 291 -3.54 1.02 -9.11
CA GLY A 291 -3.20 2.35 -8.61
C GLY A 291 -2.41 2.37 -7.30
N LEU A 292 -2.01 1.22 -6.74
CA LEU A 292 -1.33 1.21 -5.45
C LEU A 292 0.11 1.72 -5.59
N GLU A 293 0.41 2.78 -4.83
CA GLU A 293 1.71 3.39 -4.69
C GLU A 293 2.06 3.54 -3.22
N ILE A 294 3.29 3.20 -2.85
CA ILE A 294 3.80 3.31 -1.48
C ILE A 294 5.13 4.03 -1.52
N THR A 295 5.35 4.94 -0.58
CA THR A 295 6.59 5.72 -0.48
C THR A 295 7.33 5.39 0.82
N PHE A 296 8.66 5.46 0.76
CA PHE A 296 9.52 5.28 1.92
C PHE A 296 10.53 6.41 1.98
N GLN A 297 10.71 6.97 3.18
CA GLN A 297 11.80 7.87 3.47
C GLN A 297 13.01 7.07 3.92
N PHE A 298 14.18 7.41 3.41
CA PHE A 298 15.44 6.88 3.91
C PHE A 298 16.40 8.02 4.26
N ALA A 299 17.41 7.70 5.03
CA ALA A 299 18.50 8.60 5.38
C ALA A 299 19.80 7.80 5.38
N VAL A 300 20.91 8.51 5.28
CA VAL A 300 22.25 7.93 5.13
C VAL A 300 23.13 8.54 6.20
N LYS A 301 24.00 7.74 6.82
CA LYS A 301 24.92 8.27 7.84
C LYS A 301 25.94 9.23 7.18
N PRO A 302 26.67 10.06 7.94
CA PRO A 302 27.51 11.10 7.33
C PRO A 302 28.79 10.58 6.65
N ASP A 303 29.24 9.35 6.94
CA ASP A 303 30.58 8.86 6.56
C ASP A 303 30.64 8.11 5.20
N PHE A 304 29.77 8.43 4.24
CA PHE A 304 29.47 7.50 3.13
C PHE A 304 30.17 7.66 1.78
N MET A 305 30.21 6.49 1.09
CA MET A 305 30.76 6.21 -0.25
C MET A 305 30.12 7.08 -1.35
N GLU A 306 30.82 7.22 -2.48
CA GLU A 306 30.33 7.97 -3.66
C GLU A 306 29.03 7.41 -4.24
N MET A 307 28.76 6.11 -4.07
CA MET A 307 27.62 5.39 -4.64
C MET A 307 26.94 4.52 -3.58
N LEU A 308 25.61 4.58 -3.49
CA LEU A 308 24.82 3.80 -2.55
C LEU A 308 23.96 2.76 -3.29
N PRO A 309 24.09 1.46 -3.00
CA PRO A 309 23.27 0.42 -3.59
C PRO A 309 21.91 0.30 -2.89
N PHE A 310 20.88 0.10 -3.69
CA PHE A 310 19.51 -0.19 -3.28
C PHE A 310 19.04 -1.48 -3.93
N GLN A 311 18.31 -2.30 -3.18
CA GLN A 311 17.64 -3.47 -3.72
C GLN A 311 16.21 -3.58 -3.20
N LEU A 312 15.26 -3.68 -4.13
CA LEU A 312 13.87 -3.99 -3.84
C LEU A 312 13.61 -5.45 -4.19
N GLN A 313 13.15 -6.22 -3.23
CA GLN A 313 12.63 -7.57 -3.43
C GLN A 313 11.11 -7.54 -3.22
N LEU A 314 10.35 -7.87 -4.25
CA LEU A 314 8.90 -7.98 -4.22
C LEU A 314 8.51 -9.45 -4.35
N SER A 315 7.93 -10.02 -3.29
CA SER A 315 7.34 -11.36 -3.32
C SER A 315 5.83 -11.24 -3.38
N PHE A 316 5.18 -11.94 -4.31
CA PHE A 316 3.74 -11.88 -4.48
C PHE A 316 3.18 -13.14 -5.17
N LYS A 317 1.86 -13.31 -5.11
CA LYS A 317 1.13 -14.26 -5.94
C LYS A 317 0.36 -13.52 -7.03
N THR A 318 0.51 -13.93 -8.27
CA THR A 318 -0.33 -13.43 -9.38
C THR A 318 -1.76 -13.92 -9.24
N ARG A 319 -2.64 -13.43 -10.11
CA ARG A 319 -3.99 -14.01 -10.30
C ARG A 319 -3.90 -15.51 -10.52
N ASP A 320 -3.08 -15.96 -11.45
CA ASP A 320 -2.91 -17.39 -11.74
C ASP A 320 -2.14 -18.16 -10.64
N GLN A 321 -2.03 -17.61 -9.43
CA GLN A 321 -1.37 -18.17 -8.25
C GLN A 321 0.11 -18.52 -8.42
N HIS A 322 0.74 -17.96 -9.44
CA HIS A 322 2.18 -18.13 -9.59
C HIS A 322 2.84 -17.29 -8.51
N ARG A 323 3.65 -17.95 -7.68
CA ARG A 323 4.53 -17.26 -6.74
C ARG A 323 5.63 -16.60 -7.54
N ILE A 324 5.78 -15.30 -7.40
CA ILE A 324 6.78 -14.53 -8.14
C ILE A 324 7.63 -13.76 -7.15
N THR A 325 8.93 -13.72 -7.42
CA THR A 325 9.86 -12.82 -6.74
C THR A 325 10.51 -11.91 -7.78
N ARG A 326 10.22 -10.61 -7.71
CA ARG A 326 10.86 -9.59 -8.55
C ARG A 326 11.94 -8.90 -7.76
N ILE A 327 13.16 -8.84 -8.29
CA ILE A 327 14.30 -8.19 -7.65
C ILE A 327 14.78 -7.06 -8.55
N ILE A 328 14.73 -5.85 -8.03
CA ILE A 328 15.25 -4.66 -8.70
C ILE A 328 16.44 -4.16 -7.90
N THR A 329 17.62 -4.11 -8.53
CA THR A 329 18.82 -3.55 -7.90
C THR A 329 19.26 -2.31 -8.66
N GLU A 330 19.62 -1.24 -7.96
CA GLU A 330 20.12 0.00 -8.57
C GLU A 330 21.10 0.70 -7.61
N GLN A 331 22.13 1.37 -8.15
CA GLN A 331 23.03 2.21 -7.37
C GLN A 331 22.83 3.70 -7.68
N ARG A 332 22.92 4.56 -6.65
CA ARG A 332 22.71 6.00 -6.77
C ARG A 332 23.91 6.81 -6.25
N PRO A 333 24.32 7.88 -6.94
CA PRO A 333 25.39 8.74 -6.47
C PRO A 333 24.95 9.49 -5.21
N VAL A 334 25.88 9.64 -4.28
CA VAL A 334 25.70 10.41 -3.05
C VAL A 334 26.22 11.83 -3.26
N THR A 335 25.52 12.82 -2.73
CA THR A 335 25.95 14.21 -2.77
C THR A 335 25.78 14.91 -1.43
N THR A 336 26.79 15.69 -1.08
CA THR A 336 26.81 16.61 0.07
C THR A 336 26.52 18.06 -0.37
N CYS A 337 26.26 18.29 -1.66
CA CYS A 337 25.99 19.64 -2.18
C CYS A 337 24.49 19.95 -2.22
N ARG A 338 24.15 21.25 -2.19
CA ARG A 338 22.78 21.71 -2.42
C ARG A 338 22.32 21.25 -3.81
N ILE A 339 21.23 20.51 -3.85
CA ILE A 339 20.63 20.03 -5.09
C ILE A 339 19.76 21.13 -5.69
N SER A 340 19.91 21.36 -7.00
CA SER A 340 19.00 22.23 -7.76
C SER A 340 17.58 21.68 -7.70
N ALA A 341 16.60 22.57 -7.49
CA ALA A 341 15.18 22.25 -7.55
C ALA A 341 14.77 21.43 -8.78
N SER A 342 15.43 21.65 -9.93
CA SER A 342 15.19 20.91 -11.18
C SER A 342 15.50 19.41 -11.14
N ARG A 343 16.18 18.92 -10.10
CA ARG A 343 16.52 17.50 -9.91
C ARG A 343 15.61 16.77 -8.91
N LEU A 344 14.60 17.47 -8.37
CA LEU A 344 13.62 16.90 -7.45
C LEU A 344 12.33 16.53 -8.19
N ASN A 345 11.85 15.32 -7.97
CA ASN A 345 10.51 14.91 -8.36
C ASN A 345 9.53 15.34 -7.25
N MET A 346 8.93 16.51 -7.45
CA MET A 346 8.01 17.10 -6.48
C MET A 346 6.71 16.31 -6.32
N ALA A 347 6.28 15.54 -7.33
CA ALA A 347 5.11 14.68 -7.23
C ALA A 347 5.36 13.53 -6.23
N VAL A 348 6.52 12.85 -6.32
CA VAL A 348 6.90 11.80 -5.36
C VAL A 348 7.01 12.37 -3.94
N LEU A 349 7.63 13.54 -3.77
CA LEU A 349 7.74 14.18 -2.46
C LEU A 349 6.38 14.60 -1.89
N GLY A 350 5.47 15.11 -2.73
CA GLY A 350 4.11 15.48 -2.34
C GLY A 350 3.29 14.28 -1.89
N VAL A 351 3.32 13.18 -2.65
CA VAL A 351 2.68 11.92 -2.27
C VAL A 351 3.25 11.38 -0.97
N HIS A 352 4.57 11.39 -0.82
CA HIS A 352 5.20 10.93 0.41
C HIS A 352 4.79 11.75 1.63
N CYS A 353 4.79 13.08 1.52
CA CYS A 353 4.33 13.95 2.60
C CYS A 353 2.89 13.64 2.98
N ALA A 354 1.98 13.46 2.00
CA ALA A 354 0.60 13.08 2.26
C ALA A 354 0.48 11.72 2.97
N GLN A 355 1.19 10.70 2.48
CA GLN A 355 1.17 9.35 3.06
C GLN A 355 1.78 9.29 4.47
N LEU A 356 2.90 9.98 4.69
CA LEU A 356 3.60 10.05 5.97
C LEU A 356 2.78 10.81 7.00
N CYS A 357 2.29 12.01 6.68
CA CYS A 357 1.49 12.79 7.62
C CYS A 357 0.21 12.04 7.99
N ALA A 358 -0.46 11.39 7.02
CA ALA A 358 -1.63 10.58 7.31
C ALA A 358 -1.31 9.42 8.27
N SER A 359 -0.18 8.74 8.08
CA SER A 359 0.23 7.62 8.95
C SER A 359 0.55 8.11 10.37
N LEU A 360 1.35 9.17 10.51
CA LEU A 360 1.68 9.79 11.79
C LEU A 360 0.43 10.26 12.54
N THR A 361 -0.53 10.88 11.85
CA THR A 361 -1.80 11.31 12.46
C THR A 361 -2.65 10.13 12.90
N MET A 362 -2.71 9.04 12.12
CA MET A 362 -3.40 7.81 12.54
C MET A 362 -2.75 7.15 13.77
N GLU A 363 -1.43 7.30 13.93
CA GLU A 363 -0.66 6.80 15.07
C GLU A 363 -0.70 7.77 16.28
N GLY A 364 -1.38 8.91 16.15
CA GLY A 364 -1.48 9.94 17.20
C GLY A 364 -0.25 10.85 17.33
N GLN A 365 0.75 10.71 16.45
CA GLN A 365 1.96 11.53 16.41
C GLN A 365 1.76 12.85 15.65
N VAL A 366 0.71 13.59 16.00
CA VAL A 366 0.27 14.80 15.26
C VAL A 366 1.34 15.90 15.22
N GLN A 367 2.10 16.09 16.30
CA GLN A 367 3.19 17.07 16.35
C GLN A 367 4.33 16.75 15.36
N GLU A 368 4.62 15.46 15.14
CA GLU A 368 5.60 15.05 14.12
C GLU A 368 5.03 15.29 12.72
N ALA A 369 3.75 14.94 12.49
CA ALA A 369 3.07 15.21 11.22
C ALA A 369 3.13 16.71 10.85
N GLN A 370 2.87 17.61 11.81
CA GLN A 370 3.00 19.06 11.63
C GLN A 370 4.42 19.49 11.29
N ARG A 371 5.43 18.94 11.97
CA ARG A 371 6.84 19.25 11.67
C ARG A 371 7.23 18.84 10.25
N GLN A 372 6.82 17.64 9.82
CA GLN A 372 7.10 17.16 8.47
C GLN A 372 6.37 17.98 7.40
N LEU A 373 5.10 18.29 7.64
CA LEU A 373 4.31 19.14 6.75
C LEU A 373 4.94 20.53 6.60
N LYS A 374 5.35 21.14 7.72
CA LYS A 374 6.00 22.45 7.72
C LYS A 374 7.34 22.43 7.00
N ALA A 375 8.17 21.41 7.24
CA ALA A 375 9.43 21.24 6.55
C ALA A 375 9.23 21.14 5.03
N GLN A 376 8.22 20.38 4.60
CA GLN A 376 7.90 20.22 3.18
C GLN A 376 7.36 21.50 2.53
N GLN A 377 6.53 22.27 3.23
CA GLN A 377 6.08 23.59 2.79
C GLN A 377 7.26 24.56 2.62
N ASP A 378 8.18 24.59 3.57
CA ASP A 378 9.39 25.42 3.49
C ASP A 378 10.27 25.01 2.30
N LEU A 379 10.37 23.71 1.99
CA LEU A 379 11.08 23.21 0.80
C LEU A 379 10.41 23.69 -0.49
N LEU A 380 9.08 23.60 -0.59
CA LEU A 380 8.31 24.08 -1.74
C LEU A 380 8.50 25.59 -1.98
N GLN A 381 8.49 26.38 -0.91
CA GLN A 381 8.76 27.82 -0.99
C GLN A 381 10.17 28.10 -1.53
N GLN A 382 11.18 27.37 -1.05
CA GLN A 382 12.55 27.51 -1.56
C GLN A 382 12.67 27.15 -3.04
N VAL A 383 12.00 26.07 -3.47
CA VAL A 383 11.97 25.63 -4.88
C VAL A 383 11.25 26.65 -5.77
N SER A 384 10.09 27.17 -5.33
CA SER A 384 9.31 28.18 -6.07
C SER A 384 10.07 29.50 -6.22
N VAL A 385 10.67 30.00 -5.14
CA VAL A 385 11.48 31.23 -5.16
C VAL A 385 12.72 31.06 -6.06
N CYS A 386 13.38 29.90 -6.03
CA CYS A 386 14.52 29.62 -6.89
C CYS A 386 14.12 29.55 -8.39
N SER A 387 12.89 29.11 -8.69
CA SER A 387 12.34 29.06 -10.05
C SER A 387 11.98 30.46 -10.58
N LEU A 388 11.44 31.33 -9.71
CA LEU A 388 11.21 32.76 -10.01
C LEU A 388 12.53 33.51 -10.24
N ILE A 389 13.56 33.27 -9.41
CA ILE A 389 14.89 33.87 -9.59
C ILE A 389 15.53 33.38 -10.90
N MET A 390 15.40 32.09 -11.27
CA MET A 390 15.87 31.60 -12.56
C MET A 390 15.13 32.22 -13.75
N LEU A 391 13.82 32.46 -13.66
CA LEU A 391 13.05 33.18 -14.68
C LEU A 391 13.56 34.62 -14.89
N VAL A 392 13.89 35.33 -13.80
CA VAL A 392 14.41 36.71 -13.87
C VAL A 392 15.85 36.75 -14.42
N VAL A 393 16.69 35.76 -14.08
CA VAL A 393 18.10 35.70 -14.53
C VAL A 393 18.25 35.16 -15.95
N THR A 394 17.44 34.18 -16.38
CA THR A 394 17.54 33.59 -17.73
C THR A 394 17.02 34.52 -18.82
N HIS A 395 16.08 35.42 -18.52
CA HIS A 395 15.56 36.41 -19.48
C HIS A 395 16.58 37.52 -19.83
N PHE A 396 17.66 37.67 -19.04
CA PHE A 396 18.72 38.65 -19.29
C PHE A 396 19.98 38.07 -19.97
N LEU A 397 20.18 36.74 -19.98
CA LEU A 397 21.45 36.15 -20.47
C LEU A 397 21.32 35.07 -21.56
N PHE A 398 20.20 34.36 -21.74
CA PHE A 398 20.09 33.31 -22.77
C PHE A 398 18.66 33.17 -23.34
N PRO A 399 18.36 33.66 -24.56
CA PRO A 399 16.99 33.67 -25.13
C PRO A 399 16.46 32.33 -25.68
N TYR A 400 17.19 31.22 -25.55
CA TYR A 400 16.88 29.96 -26.28
C TYR A 400 16.81 28.71 -25.38
N CYS A 401 16.23 28.79 -24.19
CA CYS A 401 15.89 27.60 -23.41
C CYS A 401 14.37 27.45 -23.28
N SER A 402 13.72 27.00 -24.36
CA SER A 402 12.28 26.77 -24.42
C SER A 402 11.96 25.28 -24.26
N LYS A 403 11.60 24.88 -23.04
CA LYS A 403 10.57 23.87 -22.71
C LYS A 403 10.43 23.71 -21.19
N TRP A 404 9.72 24.65 -20.58
CA TRP A 404 9.11 24.45 -19.27
C TRP A 404 7.68 23.94 -19.49
N ARG A 405 7.36 22.73 -19.03
CA ARG A 405 5.96 22.28 -18.94
C ARG A 405 5.34 22.92 -17.69
N PRO A 406 4.11 23.46 -17.74
CA PRO A 406 3.50 24.09 -16.57
C PRO A 406 3.12 23.04 -15.52
N ILE A 407 3.56 23.26 -14.28
CA ILE A 407 3.30 22.44 -13.07
C ILE A 407 1.90 22.77 -12.46
N GLN A 408 0.99 23.40 -13.21
CA GLN A 408 -0.18 24.05 -12.60
C GLN A 408 -1.28 23.13 -12.02
N LYS A 409 -1.47 21.90 -12.55
CA LYS A 409 -2.58 21.02 -12.10
C LYS A 409 -2.24 20.18 -10.86
N GLU A 410 -0.99 19.78 -10.74
CA GLU A 410 -0.52 18.96 -9.62
C GLU A 410 -0.31 19.80 -8.35
N GLU A 411 0.26 21.01 -8.48
CA GLU A 411 0.39 21.98 -7.38
C GLU A 411 -0.97 22.28 -6.70
N SER A 412 -2.07 22.32 -7.46
CA SER A 412 -3.41 22.56 -6.91
C SER A 412 -3.92 21.41 -6.03
N ILE A 413 -3.66 20.15 -6.38
CA ILE A 413 -4.17 19.00 -5.60
C ILE A 413 -3.31 18.78 -4.37
N TYR A 414 -1.98 18.84 -4.53
CA TYR A 414 -1.05 18.70 -3.42
C TYR A 414 -1.15 19.88 -2.45
N GLY A 415 -1.31 21.11 -2.96
CA GLY A 415 -1.60 22.30 -2.16
C GLY A 415 -2.84 22.10 -1.29
N ASN A 416 -3.95 21.67 -1.89
CA ASN A 416 -5.19 21.41 -1.17
C ASN A 416 -5.05 20.32 -0.09
N TRP A 417 -4.32 19.23 -0.36
CA TRP A 417 -4.07 18.19 0.64
C TRP A 417 -3.23 18.69 1.81
N MET A 418 -2.17 19.47 1.54
CA MET A 418 -1.34 20.03 2.61
C MET A 418 -2.12 21.03 3.47
N GLU A 419 -2.96 21.87 2.87
CA GLU A 419 -3.83 22.80 3.61
C GLU A 419 -4.84 22.03 4.48
N THR A 420 -5.53 21.05 3.88
CA THR A 420 -6.50 20.22 4.62
C THR A 420 -5.84 19.49 5.79
N MET A 421 -4.63 18.96 5.59
CA MET A 421 -3.89 18.28 6.65
C MET A 421 -3.43 19.24 7.75
N THR A 422 -3.08 20.47 7.39
CA THR A 422 -2.75 21.52 8.38
C THR A 422 -3.95 21.76 9.27
N THR A 423 -5.14 21.96 8.68
CA THR A 423 -6.40 22.12 9.42
C THR A 423 -6.69 20.93 10.33
N ILE A 424 -6.62 19.70 9.81
CA ILE A 424 -6.85 18.48 10.61
C ILE A 424 -5.89 18.40 11.79
N CYS A 425 -4.60 18.66 11.58
CA CYS A 425 -3.62 18.63 12.66
C CYS A 425 -3.84 19.76 13.69
N GLU A 426 -4.23 20.95 13.26
CA GLU A 426 -4.55 22.09 14.14
C GLU A 426 -5.79 21.81 15.00
N ASP A 427 -6.84 21.25 14.42
CA ASP A 427 -8.06 20.85 15.14
C ASP A 427 -7.73 19.85 16.25
N ILE A 428 -6.95 18.80 15.95
CA ILE A 428 -6.54 17.80 16.96
C ILE A 428 -5.66 18.43 18.06
N THR A 429 -4.82 19.40 17.70
CA THR A 429 -3.88 20.02 18.66
C THR A 429 -4.57 21.06 19.55
N THR A 430 -5.53 21.81 19.03
CA THR A 430 -6.26 22.85 19.78
C THR A 430 -7.25 22.26 20.78
N GLU A 431 -7.78 21.06 20.52
CA GLU A 431 -8.70 20.34 21.40
C GLU A 431 -8.01 19.37 22.37
N SER A 432 -6.67 19.37 22.42
CA SER A 432 -5.79 18.39 23.07
C SER A 432 -5.87 18.24 24.61
N GLN A 433 -6.93 18.70 25.28
CA GLN A 433 -7.20 18.33 26.67
C GLN A 433 -8.01 17.04 26.83
N PHE A 434 -8.61 16.50 25.76
CA PHE A 434 -9.29 15.20 25.79
C PHE A 434 -8.90 14.37 24.56
N GLN A 435 -8.62 13.07 24.78
CA GLN A 435 -8.36 12.09 23.70
C GLN A 435 -9.60 11.96 22.82
N GLN A 436 -9.72 12.81 21.79
CA GLN A 436 -10.85 12.78 20.89
C GLN A 436 -10.47 12.05 19.59
N ALA A 437 -11.38 11.17 19.15
CA ALA A 437 -11.26 10.49 17.86
C ALA A 437 -11.44 11.50 16.72
N LEU A 438 -10.76 11.26 15.59
CA LEU A 438 -10.96 12.03 14.36
C LEU A 438 -12.45 12.06 13.98
N SER A 439 -12.94 13.19 13.46
CA SER A 439 -14.25 13.22 12.81
C SER A 439 -14.28 12.29 11.60
N ASP A 440 -15.45 11.80 11.22
CA ASP A 440 -15.60 10.87 10.08
C ASP A 440 -15.08 11.50 8.77
N GLU A 441 -15.30 12.80 8.58
CA GLU A 441 -14.79 13.56 7.45
C GLU A 441 -13.26 13.63 7.47
N ALA A 442 -12.65 13.96 8.62
CA ALA A 442 -11.20 14.03 8.77
C ALA A 442 -10.56 12.65 8.59
N ALA A 443 -11.13 11.60 9.20
CA ALA A 443 -10.69 10.22 9.05
C ALA A 443 -10.74 9.76 7.59
N LYS A 444 -11.78 10.14 6.84
CA LYS A 444 -11.90 9.85 5.41
C LYS A 444 -10.81 10.54 4.58
N VAL A 445 -10.50 11.80 4.87
CA VAL A 445 -9.42 12.53 4.18
C VAL A 445 -8.07 11.90 4.50
N VAL A 446 -7.78 11.63 5.77
CA VAL A 446 -6.55 10.95 6.22
C VAL A 446 -6.39 9.60 5.52
N TYR A 447 -7.48 8.82 5.43
CA TYR A 447 -7.49 7.56 4.69
C TYR A 447 -7.18 7.73 3.20
N GLN A 448 -7.73 8.75 2.54
CA GLN A 448 -7.44 9.06 1.13
C GLN A 448 -5.99 9.49 0.93
N MET A 449 -5.46 10.33 1.83
CA MET A 449 -4.07 10.79 1.80
C MET A 449 -3.07 9.65 2.00
N LYS A 450 -3.36 8.71 2.91
CA LYS A 450 -2.57 7.49 3.10
C LYS A 450 -2.48 6.64 1.83
N ARG A 451 -3.43 6.79 0.91
CA ARG A 451 -3.51 6.08 -0.37
C ARG A 451 -3.24 6.97 -1.58
N ALA A 452 -2.67 8.15 -1.37
CA ALA A 452 -2.28 9.06 -2.45
C ALA A 452 -1.32 8.38 -3.43
N SER A 453 -1.42 8.72 -4.72
CA SER A 453 -0.53 8.25 -5.77
C SER A 453 -0.08 9.40 -6.66
N SER A 454 1.13 9.30 -7.21
CA SER A 454 1.74 10.32 -8.09
C SER A 454 1.28 10.18 -9.53
N VAL A 455 0.74 9.01 -9.89
CA VAL A 455 0.22 8.69 -11.21
C VAL A 455 -1.31 8.55 -11.13
N ARG A 456 -2.02 9.27 -12.00
CA ARG A 456 -3.43 9.03 -12.32
C ARG A 456 -3.56 8.05 -13.48
#